data_AF-A0A2N5MNK7-F1
#
_entry.id   AF-A0A2N5MNK7-F1
#
_cell.length_a   1.000
_cell.length_b   1.000
_cell.length_c   1.000
_cell.angle_alpha   90.00
_cell.angle_beta   90.00
_cell.angle_gamma   90.00
#
_symmetry.space_group_name_H-M   'P 1'
#
loop_
_entity.id
_entity.type
_entity.pdbx_description
1 polymer ?
#
loop_
_entity_poly.entity_id
_entity_poly.type
_entity_poly.pdbx_seq_one_letter_code
_entity_poly.pdbx_strand_id
1 'polypeptide(L)'
;MEGNLLWTVYLALLATVTIGFLIKGKYKTFLEKIDFFISIFTWIGLFGYVTDTQILTPAVWKAVFIGALIWDISFTVFFNKLYQEETEGIPVHVQKMISAISLVILIGPMYYGLFHYAF
;
A
#
# COMPACT_ATOMS: atom_id res chain seq x y z
N MET A 1 7.85 16.72 -17.54
CA MET A 1 6.88 15.70 -18.03
C MET A 1 7.36 14.26 -17.83
N GLU A 2 8.67 13.99 -17.63
CA GLU A 2 9.19 12.61 -17.43
C GLU A 2 8.89 12.00 -16.05
N GLY A 3 8.67 12.83 -15.01
CA GLY A 3 8.33 12.36 -13.66
C GLY A 3 7.03 11.56 -13.58
N ASN A 4 6.06 11.83 -14.45
CA ASN A 4 4.74 11.15 -14.42
C ASN A 4 4.79 9.70 -14.91
N LEU A 5 5.74 9.33 -15.77
CA LEU A 5 5.74 7.98 -16.36
C LEU A 5 6.02 6.91 -15.30
N LEU A 6 7.04 7.11 -14.46
CA LEU A 6 7.40 6.16 -13.40
C LEU A 6 6.27 6.02 -12.37
N TRP A 7 5.67 7.13 -11.96
CA TRP A 7 4.52 7.12 -11.05
C TRP A 7 3.30 6.42 -11.65
N THR A 8 3.04 6.64 -12.94
CA THR A 8 1.93 5.99 -13.66
C THR A 8 2.16 4.48 -13.77
N VAL A 9 3.37 4.05 -14.13
CA VAL A 9 3.74 2.63 -14.18
C VAL A 9 3.62 2.00 -12.79
N TYR A 10 4.08 2.70 -11.76
CA TYR A 10 3.96 2.26 -10.38
C TYR A 10 2.49 2.10 -9.93
N LEU A 11 1.63 3.07 -10.22
CA LEU A 11 0.18 2.96 -9.99
C LEU A 11 -0.44 1.75 -10.73
N ALA A 12 -0.06 1.53 -11.99
CA ALA A 12 -0.56 0.41 -12.77
C ALA A 12 -0.11 -0.96 -12.20
N LEU A 13 1.15 -1.05 -11.74
CA LEU A 13 1.68 -2.25 -11.08
C LEU A 13 0.93 -2.54 -9.77
N LEU A 14 0.77 -1.51 -8.93
CA LEU A 14 -0.01 -1.62 -7.70
C LEU A 14 -1.41 -2.14 -8.02
N ALA A 15 -2.15 -1.46 -8.91
CA ALA A 15 -3.51 -1.83 -9.32
C ALA A 15 -3.61 -3.28 -9.78
N THR A 16 -2.67 -3.74 -10.61
CA THR A 16 -2.63 -5.11 -11.14
C THR A 16 -2.45 -6.13 -10.02
N VAL A 17 -1.53 -5.89 -9.08
CA VAL A 17 -1.26 -6.80 -7.95
C VAL A 17 -2.50 -6.95 -7.07
N THR A 18 -3.16 -5.85 -6.74
CA THR A 18 -4.33 -5.86 -5.86
C THR A 18 -5.55 -6.48 -6.51
N ILE A 19 -5.79 -6.24 -7.80
CA ILE A 19 -6.83 -6.94 -8.57
C ILE A 19 -6.51 -8.46 -8.58
N GLY A 20 -5.25 -8.83 -8.77
CA GLY A 20 -4.81 -10.22 -8.68
C GLY A 20 -5.12 -10.86 -7.33
N PHE A 21 -4.86 -10.15 -6.22
CA PHE A 21 -5.22 -10.62 -4.87
C PHE A 21 -6.72 -10.67 -4.62
N LEU A 22 -7.48 -9.74 -5.18
CA LEU A 22 -8.94 -9.73 -5.08
C LEU A 22 -9.54 -10.95 -5.79
N ILE A 23 -9.10 -11.24 -7.02
CA ILE A 23 -9.58 -12.39 -7.82
C ILE A 23 -9.21 -13.72 -7.13
N LYS A 24 -8.03 -13.81 -6.52
CA LYS A 24 -7.60 -15.00 -5.76
C LYS A 24 -8.32 -15.15 -4.41
N GLY A 25 -9.18 -14.22 -4.03
CA GLY A 25 -9.91 -14.26 -2.78
C GLY A 25 -9.00 -14.25 -1.55
N LYS A 26 -7.86 -13.54 -1.61
CA LYS A 26 -6.91 -13.46 -0.48
C LYS A 26 -7.45 -12.68 0.72
N TYR A 27 -8.46 -11.82 0.54
CA TYR A 27 -9.08 -11.02 1.61
C TYR A 27 -10.25 -11.77 2.26
N LYS A 28 -9.96 -12.82 3.04
CA LYS A 28 -10.99 -13.69 3.63
C LYS A 28 -11.46 -13.15 4.98
N THR A 29 -10.52 -12.67 5.78
CA THR A 29 -10.79 -12.20 7.14
C THR A 29 -11.27 -10.76 7.17
N PHE A 30 -11.91 -10.38 8.29
CA PHE A 30 -12.39 -9.00 8.47
C PHE A 30 -11.23 -7.98 8.48
N LEU A 31 -10.10 -8.33 9.09
CA LEU A 31 -8.92 -7.45 9.14
C LEU A 31 -8.31 -7.23 7.76
N GLU A 32 -8.19 -8.28 6.94
CA GLU A 32 -7.69 -8.18 5.57
C GLU A 32 -8.59 -7.32 4.68
N LYS A 33 -9.92 -7.34 4.92
CA LYS A 33 -10.84 -6.44 4.21
C LYS A 33 -10.64 -5.00 4.62
N ILE A 34 -10.44 -4.70 5.91
CA ILE A 34 -10.15 -3.33 6.37
C ILE A 34 -8.84 -2.83 5.75
N ASP A 35 -7.80 -3.65 5.79
CA ASP A 35 -6.51 -3.36 5.19
C ASP A 35 -6.65 -3.00 3.69
N PHE A 36 -7.41 -3.83 2.96
CA PHE A 36 -7.76 -3.57 1.57
C PHE A 36 -8.49 -2.23 1.38
N PHE A 37 -9.48 -1.90 2.21
CA PHE A 37 -10.18 -0.61 2.11
C PHE A 37 -9.25 0.58 2.35
N ILE A 38 -8.37 0.51 3.36
CA ILE A 38 -7.39 1.56 3.64
C ILE A 38 -6.41 1.70 2.46
N SER A 39 -5.98 0.57 1.88
CA SER A 39 -5.14 0.57 0.68
C SER A 39 -5.81 1.29 -0.50
N ILE A 40 -7.13 1.12 -0.72
CA ILE A 40 -7.86 1.84 -1.77
C ILE A 40 -7.80 3.35 -1.56
N PHE A 41 -7.96 3.83 -0.31
CA PHE A 41 -7.90 5.27 -0.03
C PHE A 41 -6.51 5.86 -0.29
N THR A 42 -5.45 5.16 0.14
CA THR A 42 -4.08 5.61 -0.14
C THR A 42 -3.79 5.68 -1.64
N TRP A 43 -4.36 4.75 -2.42
CA TRP A 43 -4.24 4.75 -3.87
C TRP A 43 -5.00 5.86 -4.57
N ILE A 44 -6.20 6.20 -4.09
CA ILE A 44 -6.94 7.36 -4.61
C ILE A 44 -6.13 8.64 -4.36
N GLY A 45 -5.51 8.75 -3.18
CA GLY A 45 -4.62 9.88 -2.87
C GLY A 45 -3.39 9.91 -3.79
N LEU A 46 -2.74 8.76 -4.00
CA LEU A 46 -1.63 8.65 -4.93
C LEU A 46 -2.06 8.95 -6.38
N PHE A 47 -3.25 8.52 -6.80
CA PHE A 47 -3.79 8.87 -8.11
C PHE A 47 -3.94 10.39 -8.26
N GLY A 48 -4.55 11.05 -7.26
CA GLY A 48 -4.67 12.51 -7.25
C GLY A 48 -3.33 13.23 -7.30
N TYR A 49 -2.30 12.71 -6.62
CA TYR A 49 -0.93 13.19 -6.74
C TYR A 49 -0.39 13.11 -8.16
N VAL A 50 -0.52 11.94 -8.80
CA VAL A 50 0.06 11.68 -10.13
C VAL A 50 -0.67 12.45 -11.23
N THR A 51 -1.98 12.67 -11.09
CA THR A 51 -2.78 13.42 -12.05
C THR A 51 -2.89 14.91 -11.74
N ASP A 52 -2.20 15.38 -10.70
CA ASP A 52 -2.27 16.77 -10.23
C ASP A 52 -3.73 17.25 -10.05
N THR A 53 -4.57 16.37 -9.49
CA THR A 53 -6.01 16.58 -9.37
C THR A 53 -6.42 16.60 -7.91
N GLN A 54 -7.06 17.67 -7.46
CA GLN A 54 -7.63 17.74 -6.11
C GLN A 54 -8.96 16.96 -6.04
N ILE A 55 -8.95 15.77 -5.44
CA ILE A 55 -10.13 14.89 -5.36
C ILE A 55 -10.97 15.23 -4.11
N LEU A 56 -10.32 15.34 -2.96
CA LEU A 56 -10.91 15.74 -1.67
C LEU A 56 -10.08 16.87 -1.06
N THR A 57 -10.50 17.45 0.06
CA THR A 57 -9.75 18.54 0.70
C THR A 57 -8.39 18.06 1.26
N PRO A 58 -7.37 18.92 1.34
CA PRO A 58 -6.07 18.54 1.91
C PRO A 58 -6.17 17.99 3.34
N ALA A 59 -7.11 18.48 4.13
CA ALA A 59 -7.35 17.99 5.49
C ALA A 59 -7.73 16.50 5.52
N VAL A 60 -8.53 16.03 4.54
CA VAL A 60 -8.88 14.62 4.42
C VAL A 60 -7.63 13.80 4.08
N TRP A 61 -6.80 14.26 3.15
CA TRP A 61 -5.58 13.54 2.77
C TRP A 61 -4.55 13.47 3.88
N LYS A 62 -4.44 14.49 4.73
CA LYS A 62 -3.63 14.44 5.96
C LYS A 62 -4.12 13.37 6.92
N ALA A 63 -5.45 13.27 7.12
CA ALA A 63 -6.04 12.23 7.96
C ALA A 63 -5.83 10.82 7.36
N VAL A 64 -5.99 10.67 6.04
CA VAL A 64 -5.72 9.41 5.33
C VAL A 64 -4.25 9.02 5.47
N PHE A 65 -3.31 9.95 5.27
CA PHE A 65 -1.89 9.70 5.43
C PHE A 65 -1.54 9.19 6.83
N ILE A 66 -1.95 9.92 7.87
CA ILE A 66 -1.65 9.54 9.27
C ILE A 66 -2.35 8.23 9.63
N GLY A 67 -3.63 8.10 9.30
CA GLY A 67 -4.44 6.93 9.63
C GLY A 67 -3.94 5.66 8.95
N ALA A 68 -3.61 5.74 7.66
CA ALA A 68 -3.05 4.62 6.91
C ALA A 68 -1.67 4.23 7.45
N LEU A 69 -0.80 5.19 7.76
CA LEU A 69 0.54 4.90 8.28
C LEU A 69 0.48 4.20 9.64
N ILE A 70 -0.41 4.65 10.53
CA ILE A 70 -0.65 3.99 11.81
C ILE A 70 -1.20 2.59 11.59
N TRP A 71 -2.13 2.42 10.65
CA TRP A 71 -2.70 1.12 10.32
C TRP A 71 -1.63 0.16 9.80
N ASP A 72 -0.85 0.52 8.80
CA ASP A 72 0.16 -0.34 8.18
C ASP A 72 1.24 -0.79 9.18
N ILE A 73 1.68 0.13 10.06
CA ILE A 73 2.60 -0.20 11.15
C ILE A 73 1.94 -1.19 12.12
N SER A 74 0.70 -0.94 12.51
CA SER A 74 -0.05 -1.83 13.41
C SER A 74 -0.26 -3.21 12.79
N PHE A 75 -0.65 -3.26 11.52
CA PHE A 75 -0.88 -4.48 10.76
C PHE A 75 0.42 -5.31 10.65
N THR A 76 1.51 -4.66 10.27
CA THR A 76 2.82 -5.30 10.10
C THR A 76 3.41 -5.80 11.43
N VAL A 77 3.19 -5.09 12.54
CA VAL A 77 3.76 -5.48 13.84
C VAL A 77 2.91 -6.54 14.54
N PHE A 78 1.59 -6.39 14.54
CA PHE A 78 0.70 -7.22 15.34
C PHE A 78 0.10 -8.41 14.58
N PHE A 79 -0.10 -8.29 13.26
CA PHE A 79 -0.92 -9.24 12.47
C PHE A 79 -0.13 -10.02 11.40
N ASN A 80 1.13 -9.66 11.16
CA ASN A 80 2.01 -10.29 10.16
C ASN A 80 2.42 -11.75 10.49
N LYS A 81 2.01 -12.28 11.65
CA LYS A 81 2.09 -13.72 11.94
C LYS A 81 1.07 -14.55 11.16
N LEU A 82 -0.01 -13.95 10.65
CA LEU A 82 -1.07 -14.66 9.90
C LEU A 82 -0.67 -14.94 8.44
N TYR A 83 0.26 -14.18 7.87
CA TYR A 83 0.65 -14.27 6.45
C TYR A 83 1.83 -15.23 6.16
N GLN A 84 2.34 -15.93 7.18
CA GLN A 84 3.47 -16.86 7.04
C GLN A 84 3.11 -18.22 6.42
N GLU A 85 1.86 -18.43 5.97
CA GLU A 85 1.40 -19.77 5.58
C GLU A 85 1.91 -20.30 4.22
N GLU A 86 2.65 -19.55 3.39
CA GLU A 86 2.91 -20.00 2.00
C GLU A 86 4.38 -20.01 1.53
N THR A 87 5.38 -20.18 2.41
CA THR A 87 6.78 -20.37 1.95
C THR A 87 7.49 -21.53 2.64
N GLU A 88 7.01 -22.74 2.37
CA GLU A 88 7.76 -23.96 2.68
C GLU A 88 9.15 -23.91 2.01
N GLY A 89 10.22 -24.01 2.81
CA GLY A 89 11.59 -24.15 2.34
C GLY A 89 12.46 -22.88 2.29
N ILE A 90 11.90 -21.68 2.50
CA ILE A 90 12.72 -20.45 2.57
C ILE A 90 13.08 -20.13 4.03
N PRO A 91 14.36 -19.87 4.36
CA PRO A 91 14.75 -19.48 5.71
C PRO A 91 14.04 -18.21 6.20
N VAL A 92 13.61 -18.19 7.47
CA VAL A 92 12.88 -17.08 8.10
C VAL A 92 13.58 -15.72 7.94
N HIS A 93 14.92 -15.69 7.97
CA HIS A 93 15.68 -14.45 7.78
C HIS A 93 15.55 -13.90 6.35
N VAL A 94 15.53 -14.77 5.34
CA VAL A 94 15.36 -14.40 3.93
C VAL A 94 13.92 -13.92 3.70
N GLN A 95 12.92 -14.62 4.25
CA GLN A 95 11.52 -14.17 4.16
C GLN A 95 11.35 -12.77 4.76
N LYS A 96 11.87 -12.53 5.97
CA LYS A 96 11.83 -11.20 6.60
C LYS A 96 12.54 -10.13 5.78
N MET A 97 13.67 -10.47 5.17
CA MET A 97 14.43 -9.54 4.32
C MET A 97 13.65 -9.20 3.05
N ILE A 98 13.06 -10.20 2.38
CA ILE A 98 12.19 -9.99 1.21
C ILE A 98 10.99 -9.11 1.59
N SER A 99 10.30 -9.43 2.69
CA SER A 99 9.18 -8.63 3.17
C SER A 99 9.59 -7.19 3.47
N ALA A 100 10.73 -6.97 4.14
CA ALA A 100 11.23 -5.63 4.44
C ALA A 100 11.59 -4.84 3.18
N ILE A 101 12.26 -5.47 2.22
CA ILE A 101 12.61 -4.86 0.93
C ILE A 101 11.33 -4.53 0.14
N SER A 102 10.36 -5.45 0.10
CA SER A 102 9.08 -5.17 -0.54
C SER A 102 8.34 -4.02 0.14
N LEU A 103 8.41 -3.91 1.47
CA LEU A 103 7.80 -2.82 2.21
C LEU A 103 8.44 -1.48 1.79
N VAL A 104 9.77 -1.39 1.74
CA VAL A 104 10.44 -0.15 1.34
C VAL A 104 10.17 0.21 -0.13
N ILE A 105 10.23 -0.76 -1.04
CA ILE A 105 10.10 -0.51 -2.49
C ILE A 105 8.64 -0.31 -2.91
N LEU A 106 7.69 -1.08 -2.37
CA LEU A 106 6.27 -0.96 -2.72
C LEU A 106 5.52 0.03 -1.85
N ILE A 107 5.86 0.23 -0.58
CA ILE A 107 5.09 1.11 0.31
C ILE A 107 5.75 2.49 0.43
N GLY A 108 7.09 2.57 0.35
CA GLY A 108 7.83 3.83 0.45
C GLY A 108 7.38 4.90 -0.56
N PRO A 109 7.37 4.61 -1.88
CA PRO A 109 6.90 5.57 -2.88
C PRO A 109 5.42 5.95 -2.70
N MET A 110 4.55 5.02 -2.28
CA MET A 110 3.14 5.32 -2.02
C MET A 110 2.97 6.40 -0.96
N TYR A 111 3.63 6.25 0.20
CA TYR A 111 3.55 7.25 1.26
C TYR A 111 4.27 8.55 0.92
N TYR A 112 5.34 8.50 0.12
CA TYR A 112 5.98 9.70 -0.40
C TYR A 112 4.99 10.52 -1.26
N GLY A 113 4.32 9.88 -2.23
CA GLY A 113 3.34 10.55 -3.09
C GLY A 113 2.14 11.06 -2.27
N LEU A 114 1.64 10.24 -1.34
CA LEU A 114 0.53 10.63 -0.47
C LEU A 114 0.88 11.80 0.46
N PHE A 115 2.12 11.86 0.97
CA PHE A 115 2.61 12.99 1.76
C PHE A 115 2.60 14.29 0.96
N HIS A 116 3.17 14.28 -0.24
CA HIS A 116 3.19 15.46 -1.12
C HIS A 116 1.81 15.88 -1.63
N TYR A 117 0.85 14.96 -1.64
CA TYR A 117 -0.53 15.28 -1.96
C TYR A 117 -1.30 15.88 -0.78
N ALA A 118 -0.94 15.47 0.43
CA ALA A 118 -1.60 15.90 1.65
C ALA A 118 -1.07 17.24 2.20
N PHE A 119 0.22 17.53 2.01
CA PHE A 119 0.93 18.67 2.61
C PHE A 119 1.56 19.58 1.56
#